data_AF-A0A0M9YST4-F1
#
_entry.id   AF-A0A0M9YST4-F1
#
_cell.length_a   1.000
_cell.length_b   1.000
_cell.length_c   1.000
_cell.angle_alpha   90.00
_cell.angle_beta   90.00
_cell.angle_gamma   90.00
#
_symmetry.space_group_name_H-M   'P 1'
#
loop_
_entity.id
_entity.type
_entity.pdbx_description
1 polymer ?
#
loop_
_entity_poly.entity_id
_entity_poly.type
_entity_poly.pdbx_seq_one_letter_code
_entity_poly.pdbx_strand_id
1 'polypeptide(L)'
;MLHSECEAVDHVRLPGGGAVEERGRSGTDEVWLVLSGAVAVEECDSLPWTLRTGEVMLSPAGARPRLTAADGGAELLLMAVLPHDRVRRLPRRAPELAHD
;
A
#
# COMPACT_ATOMS: atom_id res chain seq x y z
N MET A 1 22.57 -6.30 -12.40
CA MET A 1 22.04 -6.05 -11.04
C MET A 1 20.53 -5.99 -11.17
N LEU A 2 19.79 -6.96 -10.62
CA LEU A 2 18.32 -6.86 -10.57
C LEU A 2 17.99 -5.73 -9.60
N HIS A 3 17.31 -4.70 -10.09
CA HIS A 3 16.57 -3.76 -9.24
C HIS A 3 15.10 -4.17 -9.30
N SER A 4 14.41 -4.07 -8.16
CA SER A 4 12.96 -4.22 -8.10
C SER A 4 12.37 -2.85 -7.79
N GLU A 5 11.31 -2.48 -8.49
CA GLU A 5 10.53 -1.28 -8.17
C GLU A 5 9.60 -1.54 -6.98
N CYS A 6 9.38 -2.80 -6.62
CA CYS A 6 8.62 -3.25 -5.45
C CYS A 6 9.55 -3.94 -4.44
N GLU A 7 9.58 -3.41 -3.23
CA GLU A 7 10.46 -3.87 -2.14
C GLU A 7 9.79 -4.94 -1.27
N ALA A 8 8.47 -4.90 -1.13
CA ALA A 8 7.71 -5.85 -0.34
C ALA A 8 6.23 -5.89 -0.75
N VAL A 9 5.62 -7.05 -0.49
CA VAL A 9 4.17 -7.26 -0.56
C VAL A 9 3.75 -7.95 0.75
N ASP A 10 2.88 -7.29 1.51
CA ASP A 10 2.37 -7.79 2.78
C ASP A 10 0.86 -8.02 2.69
N HIS A 11 0.41 -9.19 3.14
CA HIS A 11 -1.01 -9.48 3.33
C HIS A 11 -1.40 -9.15 4.78
N VAL A 12 -2.34 -8.22 4.94
CA VAL A 12 -2.75 -7.69 6.24
C VAL A 12 -4.20 -8.09 6.51
N ARG A 13 -4.47 -8.66 7.69
CA ARG A 13 -5.81 -8.99 8.15
C ARG A 13 -6.08 -8.25 9.46
N LEU A 14 -7.13 -7.45 9.47
CA LEU A 14 -7.56 -6.67 10.64
C LEU A 14 -8.88 -7.23 11.17
N PRO A 15 -8.99 -7.52 12.47
CA PRO A 15 -10.28 -7.79 13.09
C PRO A 15 -11.15 -6.54 13.08
N GLY A 16 -12.44 -6.67 13.39
CA GLY A 16 -13.34 -5.52 13.53
C GLY A 16 -12.81 -4.46 14.50
N GLY A 17 -12.77 -3.20 14.06
CA GLY A 17 -12.17 -2.09 14.82
C GLY A 17 -10.64 -2.14 14.97
N GLY A 18 -9.99 -3.17 14.43
CA GLY A 18 -8.54 -3.27 14.38
C GLY A 18 -7.95 -2.19 13.49
N ALA A 19 -6.80 -1.64 13.90
CA ALA A 19 -6.13 -0.57 13.17
C ALA A 19 -4.69 -0.95 12.82
N VAL A 20 -4.19 -0.35 11.76
CA VAL A 20 -2.77 -0.36 11.40
C VAL A 20 -2.29 1.08 11.25
N GLU A 21 -1.13 1.33 11.85
CA GLU A 21 -0.40 2.59 11.81
C GLU A 21 1.05 2.29 11.45
N GLU A 22 1.70 3.23 10.77
CA GLU A 22 3.16 3.21 10.53
C GLU A 22 3.68 1.90 9.95
N ARG A 23 2.94 1.30 9.02
CA ARG A 23 3.47 0.20 8.19
C ARG A 23 4.27 0.73 7.00
N GLY A 24 4.81 -0.20 6.23
CA GLY A 24 5.70 0.08 5.12
C GLY A 24 7.17 0.18 5.50
N ARG A 25 7.96 0.64 4.54
CA ARG A 25 9.42 0.76 4.66
C ARG A 25 9.81 2.23 4.54
N SER A 26 10.82 2.63 5.30
CA SER A 26 11.31 4.01 5.24
C SER A 26 11.78 4.34 3.81
N GLY A 27 11.25 5.44 3.26
CA GLY A 27 11.60 5.91 1.92
C GLY A 27 10.90 5.21 0.75
N THR A 28 9.87 4.41 1.00
CA THR A 28 9.00 3.83 -0.05
C THR A 28 7.64 4.51 -0.09
N ASP A 29 7.06 4.63 -1.28
CA ASP A 29 5.63 4.85 -1.42
C ASP A 29 4.89 3.55 -1.08
N GLU A 30 3.65 3.67 -0.64
CA GLU A 30 2.78 2.55 -0.29
C GLU A 30 1.55 2.51 -1.18
N VAL A 31 1.19 1.30 -1.58
CA VAL A 31 -0.07 1.02 -2.27
C VAL A 31 -0.89 0.08 -1.41
N TRP A 32 -2.07 0.55 -0.99
CA TRP A 32 -3.02 -0.21 -0.19
C TRP A 32 -4.20 -0.61 -1.05
N LEU A 33 -4.42 -1.91 -1.22
CA LEU A 33 -5.57 -2.48 -1.91
C LEU A 33 -6.45 -3.20 -0.90
N VAL A 34 -7.75 -2.88 -0.86
CA VAL A 34 -8.71 -3.60 -0.01
C VAL A 34 -9.20 -4.84 -0.74
N LEU A 35 -8.88 -6.02 -0.20
CA LEU A 35 -9.28 -7.32 -0.76
C LEU A 35 -10.68 -7.74 -0.27
N SER A 36 -11.01 -7.43 0.99
CA SER A 36 -12.34 -7.65 1.55
C SER A 36 -12.62 -6.69 2.70
N GLY A 37 -13.91 -6.40 2.94
CA GLY A 37 -14.35 -5.47 3.98
C GLY A 37 -14.18 -4.00 3.59
N ALA A 38 -13.98 -3.15 4.60
CA ALA A 38 -13.76 -1.72 4.44
C ALA A 38 -12.88 -1.17 5.57
N VAL A 39 -12.12 -0.13 5.26
CA VAL A 39 -11.29 0.59 6.22
C VAL A 39 -11.58 2.09 6.16
N ALA A 40 -11.70 2.72 7.32
CA ALA A 40 -11.61 4.17 7.45
C ALA A 40 -10.13 4.57 7.38
N VAL A 41 -9.82 5.59 6.59
CA VAL A 41 -8.50 6.16 6.45
C VAL A 41 -8.48 7.52 7.12
N GLU A 42 -7.51 7.71 8.00
CA GLU A 42 -7.21 8.98 8.64
C GLU A 42 -5.79 9.39 8.25
N GLU A 43 -5.64 10.52 7.59
CA GLU A 43 -4.36 11.11 7.23
C GLU A 43 -4.30 12.54 7.78
N CYS A 44 -3.11 13.01 8.13
CA CYS A 44 -2.92 14.37 8.61
C CYS A 44 -3.50 15.38 7.59
N ASP A 45 -4.24 16.37 8.08
CA ASP A 45 -4.85 17.44 7.29
C ASP A 45 -5.93 17.04 6.28
N SER A 46 -6.43 15.80 6.32
CA SER A 46 -7.54 15.33 5.47
C SER A 46 -8.77 14.94 6.31
N LEU A 47 -9.96 15.17 5.75
CA LEU A 47 -11.18 14.60 6.33
C LEU A 47 -11.14 13.08 6.16
N PRO A 48 -11.52 12.29 7.19
CA PRO A 48 -11.52 10.84 7.07
C PRO A 48 -12.38 10.36 5.89
N TRP A 49 -11.88 9.35 5.17
CA TRP A 49 -12.61 8.71 4.08
C TRP A 49 -12.60 7.19 4.26
N THR A 50 -13.34 6.48 3.41
CA THR A 50 -13.43 5.02 3.48
C THR A 50 -12.92 4.41 2.19
N LEU A 51 -12.08 3.39 2.32
CA LEU A 51 -11.76 2.46 1.23
C LEU A 51 -12.59 1.19 1.41
N ARG A 52 -13.17 0.72 0.31
CA ARG A 52 -13.98 -0.49 0.19
C ARG A 52 -13.27 -1.51 -0.67
N THR A 53 -13.78 -2.74 -0.63
CA THR A 53 -13.27 -3.85 -1.45
C THR A 53 -13.08 -3.45 -2.91
N GLY A 54 -11.88 -3.68 -3.44
CA GLY A 54 -11.47 -3.34 -4.80
C GLY A 54 -10.92 -1.91 -4.97
N GLU A 55 -11.04 -1.06 -3.96
CA GLU A 55 -10.48 0.29 -3.99
C GLU A 55 -9.02 0.30 -3.56
N VAL A 56 -8.29 1.28 -4.08
CA VAL A 56 -6.85 1.45 -3.88
C VAL A 56 -6.54 2.84 -3.35
N MET A 57 -5.57 2.92 -2.47
CA MET A 57 -4.98 4.17 -2.02
C MET A 57 -3.48 4.15 -2.28
N LEU A 58 -2.96 5.28 -2.75
CA LEU A 58 -1.54 5.55 -2.90
C LEU A 58 -1.12 6.50 -1.78
N SER A 59 -0.17 6.08 -0.96
CA SER A 59 0.34 6.83 0.18
C SER A 59 1.82 7.14 -0.07
N PRO A 60 2.18 8.40 -0.36
CA PRO A 60 3.57 8.77 -0.66
C PRO A 60 4.51 8.49 0.50
N ALA A 61 5.81 8.34 0.21
CA ALA A 61 6.83 8.16 1.23
C ALA A 61 6.79 9.27 2.29
N GLY A 62 6.64 8.87 3.56
CA GLY A 62 6.54 9.78 4.69
C GLY A 62 5.11 10.15 5.11
N ALA A 63 4.11 9.83 4.29
CA ALA A 63 2.72 9.80 4.73
C ALA A 63 2.55 8.72 5.82
N ARG A 64 1.66 8.98 6.77
CA ARG A 64 1.39 8.07 7.90
C ARG A 64 -0.12 7.90 8.09
N PRO A 65 -0.82 7.30 7.11
CA PRO A 65 -2.24 7.06 7.26
C PRO A 65 -2.47 6.02 8.36
N ARG A 66 -3.49 6.26 9.18
CA ARG A 66 -4.07 5.25 10.05
C ARG A 66 -5.24 4.61 9.32
N LEU A 67 -5.20 3.28 9.16
CA LEU A 67 -6.29 2.52 8.55
C LEU A 67 -6.99 1.71 9.64
N THR A 68 -8.29 1.93 9.83
CA THR A 68 -9.09 1.23 10.84
C THR A 68 -10.20 0.41 10.16
N ALA A 69 -10.26 -0.89 10.44
CA ALA A 69 -11.28 -1.76 9.88
C ALA A 69 -12.66 -1.48 10.46
N ALA A 70 -13.69 -1.56 9.62
CA ALA A 70 -15.08 -1.59 10.07
C ALA A 70 -15.36 -2.86 10.92
N ASP A 71 -16.53 -2.94 11.56
CA ASP A 71 -16.86 -4.01 12.53
C ASP A 71 -16.71 -5.44 12.00
N GLY A 72 -16.86 -5.65 10.68
CA GLY A 72 -16.68 -6.95 10.03
C GLY A 72 -15.21 -7.35 9.82
N GLY A 73 -14.26 -6.49 10.16
CA GLY A 73 -12.85 -6.64 9.80
C GLY A 73 -12.54 -6.22 8.36
N ALA A 74 -11.27 -6.34 7.98
CA ALA A 74 -10.79 -6.06 6.64
C ALA A 74 -9.57 -6.91 6.27
N GLU A 75 -9.44 -7.24 5.00
CA GLU A 75 -8.24 -7.85 4.43
C GLU A 75 -7.65 -6.91 3.37
N LEU A 76 -6.35 -6.65 3.46
CA LEU A 76 -5.65 -5.70 2.62
C LEU A 76 -4.37 -6.30 2.06
N LEU A 77 -3.97 -5.81 0.89
CA LEU A 77 -2.62 -5.95 0.37
C LEU A 77 -1.89 -4.61 0.53
N LEU A 78 -0.71 -4.63 1.15
CA LEU A 78 0.22 -3.51 1.16
C LEU A 78 1.37 -3.82 0.21
N MET A 79 1.69 -2.89 -0.68
CA MET A 79 2.90 -2.95 -1.49
C MET A 79 3.79 -1.75 -1.17
N ALA A 80 5.03 -2.02 -0.77
CA ALA A 80 6.05 -0.99 -0.62
C ALA A 80 6.79 -0.86 -1.95
N VAL A 81 6.75 0.33 -2.57
CA VAL A 81 7.33 0.58 -3.89
C VAL A 81 8.29 1.76 -3.85
N LEU A 82 9.30 1.73 -4.73
CA LEU A 82 10.23 2.83 -4.86
C LEU A 82 9.49 4.10 -5.30
N PRO A 83 9.78 5.26 -4.70
CA PRO A 83 9.16 6.51 -5.12
C PRO A 83 9.44 6.83 -6.58
N HIS A 84 8.48 7.45 -7.25
CA HIS A 84 8.53 7.67 -8.69
C HIS A 84 9.77 8.45 -9.17
N ASP A 85 10.30 9.38 -8.36
CA ASP A 85 11.53 10.13 -8.67
C ASP A 85 12.79 9.25 -8.63
N ARG A 86 12.79 8.18 -7.83
CA ARG A 86 13.83 7.14 -7.77
C ARG A 86 13.72 6.18 -8.94
N VAL A 87 12.50 5.72 -9.25
CA VAL A 87 12.24 4.81 -10.38
C VAL A 87 12.77 5.39 -11.69
N ARG A 88 12.58 6.69 -11.95
CA ARG A 88 13.07 7.36 -13.17
C ARG A 88 14.59 7.36 -13.35
N ARG A 89 15.35 7.09 -12.29
CA ARG A 89 16.81 7.04 -12.31
C ARG A 89 17.34 5.62 -12.48
N LEU A 90 16.46 4.62 -12.45
CA LEU A 90 16.84 3.22 -12.64
C LEU A 90 17.03 2.93 -14.14
N PRO A 91 17.90 1.95 -14.49
CA PRO A 91 17.96 1.43 -15.84
C PRO A 91 16.58 0.93 -16.28
N ARG A 92 16.20 1.14 -17.55
CA ARG A 92 14.92 0.62 -18.06
C ARG A 92 14.88 -0.90 -17.89
N ARG A 93 13.91 -1.40 -17.13
CA ARG A 93 13.60 -2.82 -17.08
C ARG A 93 12.72 -3.18 -18.28
N ALA A 94 13.15 -4.14 -19.07
CA ALA A 94 12.28 -4.86 -20.00
C ALA A 94 11.92 -6.19 -19.31
N PRO A 95 10.65 -6.46 -18.98
CA PRO A 95 10.27 -7.79 -18.53
C PRO A 95 10.62 -8.78 -19.64
N GLU A 96 11.45 -9.77 -19.34
CA GLU A 96 11.63 -10.91 -20.25
C GLU A 96 10.32 -11.69 -20.21
N LEU A 97 9.60 -11.71 -21.35
CA LEU A 97 8.54 -12.68 -21.53
C LEU A 97 9.23 -14.05 -21.49
N ALA A 98 8.80 -14.94 -20.59
CA ALA A 98 9.21 -16.32 -20.67
C ALA A 98 8.85 -16.81 -22.08
N HIS A 99 9.84 -17.27 -22.85
CA HIS A 99 9.57 -18.01 -24.06
C HIS A 99 8.97 -19.35 -23.62
N ASP A 100 7.72 -19.62 -24.04
CA ASP A 100 7.03 -20.91 -23.87
C ASP A 100 7.87 -22.08 -24.45
#